data_AF-A0A2Z6P9L7-F1
#
_entry.id   AF-A0A2Z6P9L7-F1
#
_cell.length_a   1.000
_cell.length_b   1.000
_cell.length_c   1.000
_cell.angle_alpha   90.00
_cell.angle_beta   90.00
_cell.angle_gamma   90.00
#
_symmetry.space_group_name_H-M   'P 1'
#
loop_
_entity.id
_entity.type
_entity.pdbx_description
1 polymer ?
#
loop_
_entity_poly.entity_id
_entity_poly.type
_entity_poly.pdbx_seq_one_letter_code
_entity_poly.pdbx_strand_id
1 'polypeptide(L)'
;MRQIQKENVVLVMGSTGTGKSKLSIDLANYFPSEIINSDKIQIYEGLDLVTNKITKEEQKGIPHHLLGTHNPNIEFTSNDFREKSTSAIDSITGREHLPIIVGGSNSYLEALVDDDDYNFRSRYNFCCLWVDVSMPILHSYIDQRVDQMFNSGMVNELRPFYNPNGDYSKGIRKAIGVPEFDEYFRKESFVDDETNKMLLEKALSEMKMNTWKLARKQLGKINWLKNVKRWNIHRLDATPVFEKHGKEADETWKKIVAEPSAMIVAQFLYNSRNSANVVNSSSNLRVPISQTDLMAAATLNKSVSVADMFSLGWGVAGEAWEWRRPLRAWEEEMLGECQTLLLTVSLQDHYSDSWQWQPDLVDGYTVRELSN
;
A
#
# COMPACT_ATOMS: atom_id res chain seq x y z
N MET A 1 12.55 23.43 27.59
CA MET A 1 11.50 23.08 26.62
C MET A 1 10.82 21.83 27.14
N ARG A 2 9.48 21.82 27.32
CA ARG A 2 8.75 20.59 27.64
C ARG A 2 8.91 19.66 26.44
N GLN A 3 9.46 18.45 26.64
CA GLN A 3 9.40 17.43 25.59
C GLN A 3 7.92 17.10 25.37
N ILE A 4 7.47 17.28 24.13
CA ILE A 4 6.12 16.87 23.72
C ILE A 4 6.10 15.35 23.77
N GLN A 5 5.19 14.79 24.58
CA GLN A 5 5.00 13.35 24.64
C GLN A 5 4.45 12.90 23.29
N LYS A 6 5.16 11.98 22.62
CA LYS A 6 4.70 11.44 21.34
C LYS A 6 3.49 10.54 21.55
N GLU A 7 2.51 10.69 20.67
CA GLU A 7 1.32 9.84 20.65
C GLU A 7 1.62 8.49 19.97
N ASN A 8 0.82 7.46 20.25
CA ASN A 8 1.09 6.11 19.77
C ASN A 8 0.14 5.72 18.63
N VAL A 9 0.68 5.17 17.56
CA VAL A 9 -0.07 4.71 16.38
C VAL A 9 0.28 3.25 16.07
N VAL A 10 -0.71 2.45 15.69
CA VAL A 10 -0.45 1.07 15.22
C VAL A 10 -0.69 1.00 13.72
N LEU A 11 0.23 0.37 12.98
CA LEU A 11 0.12 0.13 11.55
C LEU A 11 -0.09 -1.38 11.33
N VAL A 12 -1.16 -1.76 10.64
CA VAL A 12 -1.46 -3.14 10.24
C VAL A 12 -1.28 -3.26 8.73
N MET A 13 -0.22 -3.93 8.32
CA MET A 13 0.21 -4.09 6.93
C MET A 13 0.22 -5.56 6.49
N GLY A 14 0.29 -5.79 5.18
CA GLY A 14 0.19 -7.13 4.58
C GLY A 14 -0.42 -7.08 3.18
N SER A 15 -0.20 -8.14 2.41
CA SER A 15 -0.78 -8.27 1.07
C SER A 15 -2.31 -8.33 1.10
N THR A 16 -2.97 -8.03 -0.03
CA THR A 16 -4.42 -8.20 -0.17
C THR A 16 -4.84 -9.63 0.20
N GLY A 17 -5.95 -9.76 0.93
CA GLY A 17 -6.46 -11.07 1.36
C GLY A 17 -5.80 -11.69 2.58
N THR A 18 -4.77 -11.10 3.21
CA THR A 18 -4.10 -11.71 4.37
C THR A 18 -4.86 -11.58 5.71
N GLY A 19 -6.02 -10.90 5.74
CA GLY A 19 -6.84 -10.76 6.95
C GLY A 19 -6.57 -9.50 7.80
N LYS A 20 -5.93 -8.46 7.23
CA LYS A 20 -5.63 -7.19 7.94
C LYS A 20 -6.85 -6.57 8.64
N SER A 21 -7.99 -6.49 7.97
CA SER A 21 -9.22 -5.91 8.55
C SER A 21 -9.79 -6.76 9.68
N LYS A 22 -9.67 -8.09 9.60
CA LYS A 22 -10.03 -8.98 10.72
C LYS A 22 -9.16 -8.68 11.94
N LEU A 23 -7.85 -8.53 11.73
CA LEU A 23 -6.92 -8.22 12.81
C LEU A 23 -7.20 -6.86 13.47
N SER A 24 -7.53 -5.83 12.69
CA SER A 24 -7.84 -4.51 13.25
C SER A 24 -9.08 -4.52 14.13
N ILE A 25 -10.11 -5.27 13.74
CA ILE A 25 -11.31 -5.48 14.57
C ILE A 25 -10.98 -6.29 15.81
N ASP A 26 -10.13 -7.31 15.70
CA ASP A 26 -9.69 -8.09 16.86
C ASP A 26 -8.94 -7.21 17.86
N LEU A 27 -8.00 -6.38 17.40
CA LEU A 27 -7.29 -5.40 18.23
C LEU A 27 -8.23 -4.40 18.90
N ALA A 28 -9.31 -3.99 18.22
CA ALA A 28 -10.31 -3.10 18.80
C ALA A 28 -11.11 -3.73 19.95
N ASN A 29 -11.12 -5.06 20.08
CA ASN A 29 -11.67 -5.72 21.26
C ASN A 29 -10.71 -5.71 22.46
N TYR A 30 -9.41 -5.52 22.22
CA TYR A 30 -8.39 -5.44 23.28
C TYR A 30 -8.09 -4.01 23.70
N PHE A 31 -8.20 -3.05 22.79
CA PHE A 31 -7.84 -1.66 23.00
C PHE A 31 -8.98 -0.74 22.51
N PRO A 32 -9.36 0.29 23.30
CA PRO A 32 -10.26 1.33 22.79
C PRO A 32 -9.58 2.01 21.62
N SER A 33 -10.07 1.76 20.41
CA SER A 33 -9.38 2.12 19.17
C SER A 33 -10.35 2.44 18.05
N GLU A 34 -9.84 3.18 17.08
CA GLU A 34 -10.54 3.53 15.85
C GLU A 34 -9.63 3.23 14.66
N ILE A 35 -10.23 2.88 13.52
CA ILE A 35 -9.52 2.37 12.36
C ILE A 35 -9.40 3.46 11.29
N ILE A 36 -8.20 3.65 10.74
CA ILE A 36 -7.96 4.52 9.58
C ILE A 36 -7.58 3.63 8.39
N ASN A 37 -8.40 3.66 7.33
CA ASN A 37 -8.08 2.91 6.11
C ASN A 37 -6.91 3.55 5.36
N SER A 38 -5.95 2.73 4.94
CA SER A 38 -4.82 3.12 4.09
C SER A 38 -4.77 2.34 2.77
N ASP A 39 -5.86 1.73 2.34
CA ASP A 39 -5.99 1.20 0.97
C ASP A 39 -6.52 2.30 0.03
N LYS A 40 -5.70 2.69 -0.95
CA LYS A 40 -5.98 3.78 -1.90
C LYS A 40 -7.28 3.63 -2.67
N ILE A 41 -7.74 2.39 -2.90
CA ILE A 41 -8.96 2.13 -3.64
C ILE A 41 -10.17 2.12 -2.69
N GLN A 42 -10.00 1.63 -1.46
CA GLN A 42 -11.11 1.58 -0.49
C GLN A 42 -11.50 2.95 0.06
N ILE A 43 -10.71 4.00 -0.21
CA ILE A 43 -11.04 5.39 0.17
C ILE A 43 -12.29 5.91 -0.57
N TYR A 44 -12.54 5.42 -1.78
CA TYR A 44 -13.62 5.90 -2.64
C TYR A 44 -14.98 5.30 -2.31
N GLU A 45 -16.03 6.11 -2.49
CA GLU A 45 -17.43 5.69 -2.42
C GLU A 45 -17.79 4.69 -3.54
N GLY A 46 -18.54 3.65 -3.18
CA GLY A 46 -19.00 2.61 -4.10
C GLY A 46 -17.96 1.54 -4.42
N LEU A 47 -18.33 0.57 -5.25
CA LEU A 47 -17.55 -0.65 -5.53
C LEU A 47 -17.14 -1.40 -4.24
N ASP A 48 -18.00 -1.45 -3.23
CA ASP A 48 -17.66 -2.00 -1.91
C ASP A 48 -17.27 -3.47 -1.97
N LEU A 49 -17.95 -4.25 -2.81
CA LEU A 49 -17.67 -5.67 -3.00
C LEU A 49 -16.38 -5.87 -3.80
N VAL A 50 -16.24 -5.22 -4.97
CA VAL A 50 -15.04 -5.30 -5.84
C VAL A 50 -13.77 -4.84 -5.12
N THR A 51 -13.89 -3.78 -4.33
CA THR A 51 -12.77 -3.22 -3.56
C THR A 51 -12.57 -3.91 -2.21
N ASN A 52 -13.40 -4.91 -1.89
CA ASN A 52 -13.31 -5.73 -0.68
C ASN A 52 -13.31 -4.87 0.60
N LYS A 53 -14.20 -3.87 0.67
CA LYS A 53 -14.40 -3.10 1.89
C LYS A 53 -15.00 -3.98 2.96
N ILE A 54 -14.56 -3.79 4.20
CA ILE A 54 -15.15 -4.47 5.37
C ILE A 54 -16.60 -4.01 5.55
N THR A 55 -17.54 -4.94 5.70
CA THR A 55 -18.98 -4.60 5.80
C THR A 55 -19.30 -3.95 7.14
N LYS A 56 -20.45 -3.29 7.26
CA LYS A 56 -20.87 -2.65 8.53
C LYS A 56 -21.05 -3.67 9.66
N GLU A 57 -21.49 -4.87 9.32
CA GLU A 57 -21.64 -5.99 10.24
C GLU A 57 -20.27 -6.46 10.74
N GLU A 58 -19.29 -6.61 9.84
CA GLU A 58 -17.93 -7.00 10.16
C GLU A 58 -17.16 -5.92 10.94
N GLN A 59 -17.51 -4.64 10.74
CA GLN A 59 -16.96 -3.50 11.50
C GLN A 59 -17.33 -3.56 12.99
N LYS A 60 -18.38 -4.31 13.38
CA LYS A 60 -18.82 -4.47 14.78
C LYS A 60 -19.00 -3.15 15.55
N GLY A 61 -19.40 -2.09 14.85
CA GLY A 61 -19.58 -0.75 15.42
C GLY A 61 -18.29 0.04 15.66
N ILE A 62 -17.12 -0.50 15.33
CA ILE A 62 -15.85 0.21 15.45
C ILE A 62 -15.78 1.35 14.42
N PRO A 63 -15.48 2.60 14.80
CA PRO A 63 -15.36 3.71 13.86
C PRO A 63 -14.26 3.47 12.82
N HIS A 64 -14.59 3.73 11.55
CA HIS A 64 -13.67 3.67 10.43
C HIS A 64 -13.56 5.04 9.75
N HIS A 65 -12.33 5.50 9.56
CA HIS A 65 -11.98 6.73 8.86
C HIS A 65 -11.39 6.40 7.50
N LEU A 66 -11.58 7.29 6.52
CA LEU A 66 -11.05 7.16 5.16
C LEU A 66 -11.49 5.87 4.43
N LEU A 67 -12.66 5.33 4.76
CA LEU A 67 -13.22 4.12 4.13
C LEU A 67 -14.53 4.48 3.44
N GLY A 68 -14.54 4.51 2.10
CA GLY A 68 -15.73 4.81 1.32
C GLY A 68 -16.28 6.23 1.53
N THR A 69 -15.40 7.23 1.61
CA THR A 69 -15.76 8.62 1.95
C THR A 69 -15.34 9.63 0.89
N HIS A 70 -14.60 9.20 -0.14
CA HIS A 70 -14.10 10.10 -1.17
C HIS A 70 -14.84 9.93 -2.50
N ASN A 71 -14.99 11.04 -3.22
CA ASN A 71 -15.68 11.05 -4.51
C ASN A 71 -14.91 10.18 -5.52
N PRO A 72 -15.58 9.22 -6.21
CA PRO A 72 -14.94 8.29 -7.13
C PRO A 72 -14.27 8.95 -8.35
N ASN A 73 -14.63 10.20 -8.67
CA ASN A 73 -14.13 10.94 -9.84
C ASN A 73 -13.03 11.95 -9.52
N ILE A 74 -12.65 12.11 -8.25
CA ILE A 74 -11.59 13.03 -7.81
C ILE A 74 -10.38 12.20 -7.40
N GLU A 75 -9.20 12.52 -7.90
CA GLU A 75 -8.00 11.75 -7.53
C GLU A 75 -7.64 11.99 -6.05
N PHE A 76 -7.32 10.91 -5.34
CA PHE A 76 -6.80 10.96 -3.97
C PHE A 76 -5.29 10.71 -3.95
N THR A 77 -4.53 11.70 -3.52
CA THR A 77 -3.06 11.66 -3.55
C THR A 77 -2.45 11.17 -2.23
N SER A 78 -1.14 10.89 -2.23
CA SER A 78 -0.40 10.61 -0.99
C SER A 78 -0.37 11.80 -0.03
N ASN A 79 -0.40 13.04 -0.55
CA ASN A 79 -0.49 14.24 0.29
C ASN A 79 -1.87 14.36 0.95
N ASP A 80 -2.95 14.09 0.20
CA ASP A 80 -4.31 14.01 0.78
C ASP A 80 -4.36 12.94 1.88
N PHE A 81 -3.72 11.79 1.65
CA PHE A 81 -3.62 10.73 2.65
C PHE A 81 -2.93 11.22 3.91
N ARG A 82 -1.78 11.89 3.78
CA ARG A 82 -1.02 12.43 4.91
C ARG A 82 -1.85 13.39 5.73
N GLU A 83 -2.41 14.43 5.10
CA GLU A 83 -3.16 15.47 5.79
C GLU A 83 -4.39 14.90 6.52
N LYS A 84 -5.16 14.05 5.83
CA LYS A 84 -6.39 13.47 6.38
C LYS A 84 -6.10 12.43 7.45
N SER A 85 -5.05 11.61 7.28
CA SER A 85 -4.66 10.62 8.29
C SER A 85 -4.11 11.29 9.54
N THR A 86 -3.27 12.31 9.42
CA THR A 86 -2.79 13.10 10.58
C THR A 86 -3.97 13.72 11.33
N SER A 87 -4.92 14.32 10.61
CA SER A 87 -6.13 14.88 11.23
C SER A 87 -6.98 13.81 11.94
N ALA A 88 -7.12 12.62 11.34
CA ALA A 88 -7.83 11.51 11.94
C ALA A 88 -7.12 10.99 13.19
N ILE A 89 -5.79 10.83 13.14
CA ILE A 89 -4.96 10.43 14.27
C ILE A 89 -5.19 11.38 15.45
N ASP A 90 -5.06 12.69 15.23
CA ASP A 90 -5.21 13.71 16.29
C ASP A 90 -6.62 13.70 16.90
N SER A 91 -7.63 13.48 16.07
CA SER A 91 -9.02 13.36 16.48
C SER A 91 -9.24 12.13 17.36
N ILE A 92 -8.68 10.98 16.97
CA ILE A 92 -8.80 9.70 17.69
C ILE A 92 -8.04 9.77 19.02
N THR A 93 -6.80 10.26 19.01
CA THR A 93 -5.97 10.39 20.22
C THR A 93 -6.57 11.41 21.19
N GLY A 94 -7.17 12.49 20.70
CA GLY A 94 -7.94 13.45 21.50
C GLY A 94 -9.17 12.86 22.19
N ARG A 95 -9.70 11.73 21.70
CA ARG A 95 -10.75 10.94 22.37
C ARG A 95 -10.19 9.81 23.26
N GLU A 96 -8.89 9.81 23.53
CA GLU A 96 -8.18 8.76 24.28
C GLU A 96 -8.27 7.36 23.64
N HIS A 97 -8.50 7.29 22.32
CA HIS A 97 -8.51 6.05 21.57
C HIS A 97 -7.16 5.83 20.86
N LEU A 98 -6.84 4.57 20.60
CA LEU A 98 -5.67 4.17 19.83
C LEU A 98 -5.98 4.23 18.33
N PRO A 99 -5.28 5.07 17.54
CA PRO A 99 -5.40 5.03 16.09
C PRO A 99 -4.70 3.79 15.51
N ILE A 100 -5.46 2.99 14.76
CA ILE A 100 -4.97 1.81 14.04
C ILE A 100 -5.11 2.05 12.54
N ILE A 101 -4.00 2.23 11.83
CA ILE A 101 -3.99 2.40 10.38
C ILE A 101 -3.88 1.03 9.70
N VAL A 102 -4.78 0.74 8.77
CA VAL A 102 -4.94 -0.60 8.18
C VAL A 102 -5.06 -0.49 6.67
N GLY A 103 -4.24 -1.20 5.91
CA GLY A 103 -4.38 -1.22 4.46
C GLY A 103 -3.23 -1.88 3.71
N GLY A 104 -3.42 -2.04 2.40
CA GLY A 104 -2.44 -2.66 1.50
C GLY A 104 -1.59 -1.68 0.70
N SER A 105 -1.90 -0.38 0.71
CA SER A 105 -1.10 0.63 -0.03
C SER A 105 0.05 1.11 0.85
N ASN A 106 1.13 0.33 0.86
CA ASN A 106 2.30 0.61 1.69
C ASN A 106 3.02 1.92 1.28
N SER A 107 2.85 2.38 0.04
CA SER A 107 3.27 3.72 -0.40
C SER A 107 2.64 4.86 0.39
N TYR A 108 1.36 4.74 0.79
CA TYR A 108 0.69 5.72 1.65
C TYR A 108 1.23 5.70 3.08
N LEU A 109 1.50 4.51 3.61
CA LEU A 109 2.14 4.36 4.93
C LEU A 109 3.54 4.97 4.92
N GLU A 110 4.32 4.72 3.86
CA GLU A 110 5.65 5.32 3.70
C GLU A 110 5.56 6.84 3.63
N ALA A 111 4.69 7.39 2.77
CA ALA A 111 4.53 8.84 2.64
C ALA A 111 4.09 9.51 3.95
N LEU A 112 3.32 8.81 4.78
CA LEU A 112 2.93 9.27 6.11
C LEU A 112 4.09 9.22 7.11
N VAL A 113 4.80 8.10 7.19
CA VAL A 113 5.79 7.86 8.26
C VAL A 113 7.16 8.46 7.95
N ASP A 114 7.59 8.39 6.69
CA ASP A 114 8.89 8.87 6.21
C ASP A 114 8.69 10.15 5.39
N ASP A 115 7.89 11.08 5.93
CA ASP A 115 7.64 12.36 5.29
C ASP A 115 8.86 13.29 5.30
N ASP A 116 8.99 14.13 4.27
CA ASP A 116 10.19 14.96 4.02
C ASP A 116 10.55 15.89 5.19
N ASP A 117 9.53 16.37 5.92
CA ASP A 117 9.68 17.30 7.04
C ASP A 117 9.83 16.58 8.39
N TYR A 118 9.84 15.24 8.41
CA TYR A 118 9.89 14.42 9.63
C TYR A 118 8.72 14.69 10.59
N ASN A 119 7.60 15.24 10.10
CA ASN A 119 6.47 15.66 10.93
C ASN A 119 5.87 14.47 11.68
N PHE A 120 5.68 13.33 11.02
CA PHE A 120 5.06 12.17 11.66
C PHE A 120 5.95 11.62 12.77
N ARG A 121 7.22 11.32 12.46
CA ARG A 121 8.16 10.74 13.43
C ARG A 121 8.51 11.69 14.57
N SER A 122 8.34 13.00 14.40
CA SER A 122 8.51 13.97 15.49
C SER A 122 7.35 13.92 16.49
N ARG A 123 6.14 13.58 16.04
CA ARG A 123 4.89 13.62 16.83
C ARG A 123 4.42 12.26 17.33
N TYR A 124 4.73 11.19 16.60
CA TYR A 124 4.18 9.87 16.86
C TYR A 124 5.27 8.81 17.05
N ASN A 125 5.02 7.90 17.98
CA ASN A 125 5.63 6.59 18.00
C ASN A 125 4.72 5.63 17.23
N PHE A 126 5.29 4.66 16.52
CA PHE A 126 4.49 3.69 15.78
C PHE A 126 4.96 2.24 15.98
N CYS A 127 4.01 1.32 15.86
CA CYS A 127 4.24 -0.13 15.90
C CYS A 127 3.67 -0.78 14.64
N CYS A 128 4.50 -1.50 13.89
CA CYS A 128 4.08 -2.17 12.67
C CYS A 128 3.81 -3.66 12.90
N LEU A 129 2.61 -4.10 12.58
CA LEU A 129 2.19 -5.50 12.53
C LEU A 129 2.03 -5.90 11.07
N TRP A 130 2.76 -6.93 10.63
CA TRP A 130 2.66 -7.47 9.28
C TRP A 130 2.02 -8.85 9.28
N VAL A 131 0.81 -8.94 8.75
CA VAL A 131 0.12 -10.22 8.53
C VAL A 131 0.60 -10.84 7.21
N ASP A 132 1.41 -11.89 7.34
CA ASP A 132 2.08 -12.60 6.25
C ASP A 132 1.37 -13.94 5.95
N VAL A 133 1.30 -14.31 4.69
CA VAL A 133 0.76 -15.59 4.22
C VAL A 133 1.62 -16.06 3.06
N SER A 134 1.96 -17.33 3.03
CA SER A 134 2.74 -17.89 1.93
C SER A 134 2.05 -17.67 0.58
N MET A 135 2.82 -17.26 -0.43
CA MET A 135 2.27 -16.87 -1.73
C MET A 135 1.44 -17.96 -2.43
N PRO A 136 1.84 -19.25 -2.44
CA PRO A 136 1.03 -20.30 -3.06
C PRO A 136 -0.36 -20.43 -2.43
N ILE A 137 -0.44 -20.38 -1.10
CA ILE A 137 -1.70 -20.47 -0.35
C ILE A 137 -2.52 -19.20 -0.56
N LEU A 138 -1.87 -18.02 -0.52
CA LEU A 138 -2.52 -16.75 -0.75
C LEU A 138 -3.11 -16.64 -2.17
N HIS A 139 -2.45 -17.16 -3.20
CA HIS A 139 -3.00 -17.19 -4.56
C HIS A 139 -4.28 -18.03 -4.63
N SER A 140 -4.28 -19.23 -4.04
CA SER A 140 -5.47 -20.08 -3.97
C SER A 140 -6.62 -19.39 -3.26
N TYR A 141 -6.34 -18.67 -2.16
CA TYR A 141 -7.34 -17.90 -1.44
C TYR A 141 -7.86 -16.70 -2.26
N ILE A 142 -6.98 -15.99 -2.96
CA ILE A 142 -7.37 -14.88 -3.86
C ILE A 142 -8.32 -15.39 -4.94
N ASP A 143 -8.04 -16.54 -5.55
CA ASP A 143 -8.90 -17.11 -6.59
C ASP A 143 -10.30 -17.40 -6.06
N GLN A 144 -10.38 -18.12 -4.95
CA GLN A 144 -11.65 -18.42 -4.28
C GLN A 144 -12.41 -17.15 -3.91
N ARG A 145 -11.71 -16.12 -3.45
CA ARG A 145 -12.31 -14.83 -3.10
C ARG A 145 -12.88 -14.12 -4.32
N VAL A 146 -12.17 -14.10 -5.45
CA VAL A 146 -12.70 -13.52 -6.70
C VAL A 146 -13.93 -14.30 -7.18
N ASP A 147 -13.93 -15.63 -7.06
CA ASP A 147 -15.10 -16.45 -7.39
C ASP A 147 -16.28 -16.15 -6.46
N GLN A 148 -16.04 -15.95 -5.17
CA GLN A 148 -17.08 -15.53 -4.22
C GLN A 148 -17.63 -14.14 -4.54
N MET A 149 -16.77 -13.19 -4.92
CA MET A 149 -17.19 -11.85 -5.35
C MET A 149 -18.08 -11.94 -6.60
N PHE A 150 -17.69 -12.77 -7.56
CA PHE A 150 -18.49 -13.03 -8.76
C PHE A 150 -19.88 -13.55 -8.41
N ASN A 151 -19.95 -14.61 -7.61
CA ASN A 151 -21.20 -15.23 -7.18
C ASN A 151 -22.06 -14.30 -6.31
N SER A 152 -21.45 -13.33 -5.64
CA SER A 152 -22.12 -12.32 -4.80
C SER A 152 -22.58 -11.09 -5.58
N GLY A 153 -22.43 -11.08 -6.91
CA GLY A 153 -22.99 -10.05 -7.79
C GLY A 153 -22.03 -8.92 -8.14
N MET A 154 -20.71 -9.13 -8.14
CA MET A 154 -19.74 -8.08 -8.52
C MET A 154 -20.03 -7.45 -9.89
N VAL A 155 -20.56 -8.22 -10.85
CA VAL A 155 -20.85 -7.72 -12.20
C VAL A 155 -21.94 -6.65 -12.16
N ASN A 156 -22.93 -6.81 -11.28
CA ASN A 156 -23.98 -5.82 -11.07
C ASN A 156 -23.44 -4.56 -10.38
N GLU A 157 -22.44 -4.71 -9.52
CA GLU A 157 -21.77 -3.58 -8.87
C GLU A 157 -20.87 -2.80 -9.85
N LEU A 158 -20.18 -3.50 -10.76
CA LEU A 158 -19.32 -2.89 -11.77
C LEU A 158 -20.09 -2.17 -12.88
N ARG A 159 -21.25 -2.69 -13.27
CA ARG A 159 -22.02 -2.21 -14.43
C ARG A 159 -22.35 -0.71 -14.37
N PRO A 160 -22.80 -0.11 -13.24
CA PRO A 160 -23.00 1.34 -13.14
C PRO A 160 -21.72 2.18 -13.25
N PHE A 161 -20.55 1.60 -12.96
CA PHE A 161 -19.25 2.27 -13.03
C PHE A 161 -18.61 2.15 -14.42
N TYR A 162 -19.13 1.27 -15.27
CA TYR A 162 -18.69 1.17 -16.65
C TYR A 162 -18.99 2.45 -17.42
N ASN A 163 -17.97 2.97 -18.09
CA ASN A 163 -18.09 4.12 -18.96
C ASN A 163 -17.22 3.86 -20.20
N PRO A 164 -17.80 3.79 -21.42
CA PRO A 164 -17.05 3.48 -22.63
C PRO A 164 -15.96 4.50 -22.97
N ASN A 165 -16.11 5.74 -22.49
CA ASN A 165 -15.14 6.84 -22.63
C ASN A 165 -14.41 7.10 -21.31
N GLY A 166 -14.42 6.12 -20.40
CA GLY A 166 -13.87 6.28 -19.07
C GLY A 166 -12.35 6.26 -19.05
N ASP A 167 -11.79 7.20 -18.29
CA ASP A 167 -10.36 7.19 -17.98
C ASP A 167 -10.09 6.22 -16.82
N TYR A 168 -9.52 5.05 -17.14
CA TYR A 168 -9.11 4.04 -16.15
C TYR A 168 -7.81 4.42 -15.41
N SER A 169 -7.21 5.56 -15.73
CA SER A 169 -6.03 6.12 -15.05
C SER A 169 -6.39 7.02 -13.87
N LYS A 170 -7.66 7.08 -13.42
CA LYS A 170 -8.10 8.03 -12.39
C LYS A 170 -9.06 7.43 -11.38
N GLY A 171 -8.90 7.87 -10.13
CA GLY A 171 -9.83 7.63 -9.05
C GLY A 171 -10.12 6.15 -8.80
N ILE A 172 -11.39 5.85 -8.53
CA ILE A 172 -11.84 4.49 -8.26
C ILE A 172 -11.72 3.56 -9.48
N ARG A 173 -11.66 4.12 -10.70
CA ARG A 173 -11.64 3.34 -11.95
C ARG A 173 -10.34 2.56 -12.14
N LYS A 174 -9.31 2.85 -11.34
CA LYS A 174 -8.08 2.08 -11.26
C LYS A 174 -8.23 0.75 -10.51
N ALA A 175 -9.37 0.51 -9.85
CA ALA A 175 -9.63 -0.70 -9.09
C ALA A 175 -9.49 -1.96 -9.95
N ILE A 176 -8.80 -2.98 -9.44
CA ILE A 176 -8.77 -4.31 -10.08
C ILE A 176 -10.20 -4.84 -10.15
N GLY A 177 -10.61 -5.26 -11.34
CA GLY A 177 -11.98 -5.65 -11.68
C GLY A 177 -12.65 -4.63 -12.60
N VAL A 178 -12.32 -3.34 -12.53
CA VAL A 178 -12.92 -2.32 -13.41
C VAL A 178 -12.33 -2.39 -14.83
N PRO A 179 -11.01 -2.27 -15.04
CA PRO A 179 -10.42 -2.40 -16.39
C PRO A 179 -10.58 -3.79 -16.99
N GLU A 180 -10.53 -4.85 -16.17
CA GLU A 180 -10.62 -6.24 -16.62
C GLU A 180 -11.99 -6.58 -17.24
N PHE A 181 -13.05 -5.90 -16.80
CA PHE A 181 -14.40 -6.11 -17.32
C PHE A 181 -14.81 -5.15 -18.44
N ASP A 182 -13.94 -4.22 -18.86
CA ASP A 182 -14.25 -3.26 -19.93
C ASP A 182 -14.63 -3.95 -21.24
N GLU A 183 -13.85 -4.95 -21.69
CA GLU A 183 -14.14 -5.67 -22.93
C GLU A 183 -15.47 -6.44 -22.85
N TYR A 184 -15.77 -7.04 -21.70
CA TYR A 184 -17.03 -7.72 -21.44
C TYR A 184 -18.21 -6.75 -21.59
N PHE A 185 -18.20 -5.61 -20.89
CA PHE A 185 -19.28 -4.63 -20.96
C PHE A 185 -19.42 -3.96 -22.34
N ARG A 186 -18.34 -3.81 -23.11
CA ARG A 186 -18.41 -3.31 -24.49
C ARG A 186 -19.16 -4.25 -25.43
N LYS A 187 -19.03 -5.56 -25.22
CA LYS A 187 -19.47 -6.58 -26.18
C LYS A 187 -20.71 -7.35 -25.74
N GLU A 188 -21.09 -7.34 -24.46
CA GLU A 188 -22.16 -8.16 -23.90
C GLU A 188 -23.51 -8.04 -24.62
N SER A 189 -23.80 -6.90 -25.26
CA SER A 189 -25.06 -6.67 -26.00
C SER A 189 -25.00 -7.06 -27.48
N PHE A 190 -23.83 -7.43 -28.00
CA PHE A 190 -23.58 -7.63 -29.43
C PHE A 190 -23.13 -9.05 -29.79
N VAL A 191 -22.87 -9.90 -28.80
CA VAL A 191 -22.36 -11.26 -28.99
C VAL A 191 -23.36 -12.30 -28.49
N ASP A 192 -23.22 -13.53 -28.98
CA ASP A 192 -24.01 -14.66 -28.50
C ASP A 192 -23.62 -15.07 -27.06
N ASP A 193 -24.47 -15.87 -26.42
CA ASP A 193 -24.30 -16.27 -25.02
C ASP A 193 -23.00 -17.04 -24.76
N GLU A 194 -22.52 -17.84 -25.72
CA GLU A 194 -21.29 -18.62 -25.57
C GLU A 194 -20.08 -17.69 -25.59
N THR A 195 -20.01 -16.77 -26.56
CA THR A 195 -18.99 -15.73 -26.62
C THR A 195 -19.02 -14.83 -25.39
N ASN A 196 -20.21 -14.46 -24.90
CA ASN A 196 -20.35 -13.62 -23.71
C ASN A 196 -19.79 -14.31 -22.46
N LYS A 197 -20.05 -15.62 -22.31
CA LYS A 197 -19.50 -16.44 -21.23
C LYS A 197 -17.96 -16.51 -21.30
N MET A 198 -17.40 -16.68 -22.49
CA MET A 198 -15.94 -16.68 -22.68
C MET A 198 -15.29 -15.34 -22.29
N LEU A 199 -15.91 -14.21 -22.65
CA LEU A 199 -15.44 -12.88 -22.26
C LEU A 199 -15.46 -12.69 -20.74
N LEU A 200 -16.51 -13.18 -20.09
CA LEU A 200 -16.65 -13.13 -18.64
C LEU A 200 -15.58 -13.98 -17.93
N GLU A 201 -15.35 -15.21 -18.39
CA GLU A 201 -14.30 -16.09 -17.87
C GLU A 201 -12.90 -15.48 -18.06
N LYS A 202 -12.66 -14.84 -19.22
CA LYS A 202 -11.42 -14.10 -19.48
C LYS A 202 -11.23 -12.95 -18.49
N ALA A 203 -12.26 -12.12 -18.28
CA ALA A 203 -12.19 -11.00 -17.34
C ALA A 203 -11.89 -11.47 -15.90
N LEU A 204 -12.53 -12.55 -15.44
CA LEU A 204 -12.28 -13.15 -14.13
C LEU A 204 -10.84 -13.68 -14.00
N SER A 205 -10.34 -14.36 -15.04
CA SER A 205 -8.96 -14.88 -15.07
C SER A 205 -7.93 -13.74 -15.01
N GLU A 206 -8.14 -12.67 -15.78
CA GLU A 206 -7.30 -11.48 -15.73
C GLU A 206 -7.33 -10.81 -14.36
N MET A 207 -8.52 -10.69 -13.74
CA MET A 207 -8.67 -10.11 -12.40
C MET A 207 -7.89 -10.90 -11.34
N LYS A 208 -7.99 -12.24 -11.36
CA LYS A 208 -7.21 -13.12 -10.47
C LYS A 208 -5.71 -12.90 -10.65
N MET A 209 -5.24 -12.93 -11.90
CA MET A 209 -3.83 -12.73 -12.24
C MET A 209 -3.30 -11.36 -11.77
N ASN A 210 -4.07 -10.29 -11.94
CA ASN A 210 -3.66 -8.95 -11.51
C ASN A 210 -3.69 -8.80 -9.99
N THR A 211 -4.63 -9.48 -9.32
CA THR A 211 -4.65 -9.53 -7.86
C THR A 211 -3.44 -10.28 -7.29
N TRP A 212 -3.00 -11.36 -7.94
CA TRP A 212 -1.74 -12.03 -7.58
C TRP A 212 -0.52 -11.13 -7.74
N LYS A 213 -0.44 -10.40 -8.87
CA LYS A 213 0.65 -9.42 -9.10
C LYS A 213 0.67 -8.35 -8.02
N LEU A 214 -0.49 -7.81 -7.65
CA LEU A 214 -0.63 -6.86 -6.55
C LEU A 214 -0.12 -7.47 -5.23
N ALA A 215 -0.56 -8.67 -4.86
CA ALA A 215 -0.15 -9.32 -3.62
C ALA A 215 1.38 -9.51 -3.54
N ARG A 216 2.01 -9.96 -4.64
CA ARG A 216 3.47 -10.11 -4.75
C ARG A 216 4.20 -8.76 -4.61
N LYS A 217 3.68 -7.70 -5.24
CA LYS A 217 4.26 -6.36 -5.16
C LYS A 217 4.17 -5.79 -3.76
N GLN A 218 3.03 -5.95 -3.09
CA GLN A 218 2.87 -5.57 -1.69
C GLN A 218 3.88 -6.28 -0.80
N LEU A 219 4.07 -7.60 -0.97
CA LEU A 219 5.11 -8.33 -0.23
C LEU A 219 6.52 -7.77 -0.49
N GLY A 220 6.85 -7.48 -1.75
CA GLY A 220 8.12 -6.84 -2.13
C GLY A 220 8.33 -5.50 -1.42
N LYS A 221 7.30 -4.65 -1.40
CA LYS A 221 7.34 -3.35 -0.73
C LYS A 221 7.48 -3.47 0.79
N ILE A 222 6.78 -4.41 1.43
CA ILE A 222 6.92 -4.67 2.88
C ILE A 222 8.36 -5.12 3.21
N ASN A 223 8.91 -6.03 2.40
CA ASN A 223 10.30 -6.46 2.55
C ASN A 223 11.29 -5.29 2.38
N TRP A 224 11.02 -4.38 1.45
CA TRP A 224 11.83 -3.18 1.28
C TRP A 224 11.74 -2.24 2.49
N LEU A 225 10.54 -1.98 3.02
CA LEU A 225 10.36 -1.19 4.25
C LEU A 225 11.09 -1.81 5.45
N LYS A 226 11.06 -3.14 5.57
CA LYS A 226 11.76 -3.88 6.62
C LYS A 226 13.28 -3.81 6.46
N ASN A 227 13.79 -4.16 5.29
CA ASN A 227 15.21 -4.46 5.09
C ASN A 227 16.02 -3.23 4.68
N VAL A 228 15.42 -2.31 3.91
CA VAL A 228 16.09 -1.09 3.41
C VAL A 228 15.79 0.09 4.33
N LYS A 229 14.52 0.39 4.60
CA LYS A 229 14.13 1.51 5.48
C LYS A 229 14.27 1.18 6.98
N ARG A 230 14.59 -0.08 7.32
CA ARG A 230 14.81 -0.55 8.70
C ARG A 230 13.61 -0.29 9.62
N TRP A 231 12.39 -0.34 9.07
CA TRP A 231 11.19 -0.28 9.89
C TRP A 231 11.14 -1.48 10.83
N ASN A 232 10.82 -1.25 12.11
CA ASN A 232 10.62 -2.31 13.07
C ASN A 232 9.24 -2.97 12.83
N ILE A 233 9.23 -4.05 12.05
CA ILE A 233 8.01 -4.74 11.61
C ILE A 233 7.92 -6.11 12.30
N HIS A 234 6.85 -6.30 13.06
CA HIS A 234 6.53 -7.57 13.71
C HIS A 234 5.74 -8.45 12.73
N ARG A 235 6.39 -9.51 12.23
CA ARG A 235 5.74 -10.45 11.30
C ARG A 235 4.88 -11.46 12.04
N LEU A 236 3.67 -11.66 11.54
CA LEU A 236 2.67 -12.62 12.01
C LEU A 236 2.39 -13.56 10.85
N ASP A 237 2.87 -14.80 10.94
CA ASP A 237 2.65 -15.80 9.89
C ASP A 237 1.28 -16.43 10.05
N ALA A 238 0.33 -15.96 9.23
CA ALA A 238 -1.03 -16.46 9.19
C ALA A 238 -1.19 -17.67 8.25
N THR A 239 -0.14 -18.16 7.59
CA THR A 239 -0.22 -19.29 6.64
C THR A 239 -1.00 -20.49 7.19
N PRO A 240 -0.75 -20.97 8.43
CA PRO A 240 -1.48 -22.12 8.98
C PRO A 240 -2.97 -21.89 9.18
N VAL A 241 -3.43 -20.62 9.21
CA VAL A 241 -4.85 -20.28 9.27
C VAL A 241 -5.52 -20.59 7.94
N PHE A 242 -4.86 -20.24 6.83
CA PHE A 242 -5.41 -20.35 5.49
C PHE A 242 -5.41 -21.79 4.96
N GLU A 243 -4.67 -22.70 5.60
CA GLU A 243 -4.72 -24.14 5.34
C GLU A 243 -5.89 -24.85 6.04
N LYS A 244 -6.57 -24.15 6.95
CA LYS A 244 -7.64 -24.69 7.79
C LYS A 244 -8.99 -24.10 7.41
N HIS A 245 -10.07 -24.72 7.91
CA HIS A 245 -11.43 -24.29 7.62
C HIS A 245 -12.29 -24.16 8.87
N GLY A 246 -13.31 -23.29 8.77
CA GLY A 246 -14.31 -23.08 9.81
C GLY A 246 -13.71 -22.75 11.18
N LYS A 247 -14.25 -23.38 12.22
CA LYS A 247 -13.88 -23.12 13.62
C LYS A 247 -12.39 -23.33 13.89
N GLU A 248 -11.76 -24.31 13.23
CA GLU A 248 -10.34 -24.59 13.44
C GLU A 248 -9.45 -23.46 12.91
N ALA A 249 -9.84 -22.84 11.79
CA ALA A 249 -9.16 -21.66 11.26
C ALA A 249 -9.30 -20.48 12.22
N ASP A 250 -10.49 -20.25 12.79
CA ASP A 250 -10.72 -19.17 13.76
C ASP A 250 -9.93 -19.34 15.07
N GLU A 251 -9.89 -20.57 15.61
CA GLU A 251 -9.08 -20.89 16.79
C GLU A 251 -7.58 -20.72 16.50
N THR A 252 -7.14 -21.13 15.31
CA THR A 252 -5.74 -20.97 14.87
C THR A 252 -5.38 -19.50 14.69
N TRP A 253 -6.25 -18.71 14.05
CA TRP A 253 -6.10 -17.26 13.87
C TRP A 253 -5.95 -16.55 15.21
N LYS A 254 -6.82 -16.87 16.17
CA LYS A 254 -6.77 -16.28 17.50
C LYS A 254 -5.42 -16.53 18.16
N LYS A 255 -4.95 -17.77 18.13
CA LYS A 255 -3.72 -18.21 18.82
C LYS A 255 -2.44 -17.66 18.19
N ILE A 256 -2.36 -17.56 16.86
CA ILE A 256 -1.09 -17.24 16.18
C ILE A 256 -1.04 -15.83 15.58
N VAL A 257 -2.20 -15.18 15.42
CA VAL A 257 -2.30 -13.82 14.86
C VAL A 257 -2.85 -12.84 15.90
N ALA A 258 -4.08 -13.02 16.36
CA ALA A 258 -4.76 -12.01 17.19
C ALA A 258 -4.10 -11.82 18.57
N GLU A 259 -3.90 -12.89 19.34
CA GLU A 259 -3.32 -12.81 20.68
C GLU A 259 -1.86 -12.32 20.67
N PRO A 260 -0.95 -12.83 19.80
CA PRO A 260 0.40 -12.29 19.70
C PRO A 260 0.42 -10.81 19.30
N SER A 261 -0.47 -10.38 18.39
CA SER A 261 -0.59 -8.98 18.00
C SER A 261 -1.00 -8.10 19.18
N ALA A 262 -1.99 -8.53 19.96
CA ALA A 262 -2.41 -7.80 21.14
C ALA A 262 -1.27 -7.69 22.18
N MET A 263 -0.49 -8.76 22.37
CA MET A 263 0.68 -8.71 23.25
C MET A 263 1.75 -7.71 22.78
N ILE A 264 2.05 -7.70 21.49
CA ILE A 264 3.01 -6.76 20.88
C ILE A 264 2.53 -5.32 21.08
N VAL A 265 1.26 -5.03 20.78
CA VAL A 265 0.68 -3.69 20.95
C VAL A 265 0.67 -3.29 22.42
N ALA A 266 0.29 -4.18 23.34
CA ALA A 266 0.31 -3.91 24.77
C ALA A 266 1.73 -3.56 25.27
N GLN A 267 2.74 -4.31 24.83
CA GLN A 267 4.14 -4.03 25.17
C GLN A 267 4.61 -2.70 24.60
N PHE A 268 4.25 -2.38 23.35
CA PHE A 268 4.53 -1.10 22.72
C PHE A 268 3.93 0.08 23.51
N LEU A 269 2.66 0.00 23.88
CA LEU A 269 1.98 1.04 24.66
C LEU A 269 2.58 1.18 26.06
N TYR A 270 2.94 0.08 26.71
CA TYR A 270 3.60 0.09 28.01
C TYR A 270 4.98 0.76 27.97
N ASN A 271 5.81 0.40 26.99
CA ASN A 271 7.14 0.97 26.82
C ASN A 271 7.11 2.47 26.51
N SER A 272 6.12 2.91 25.73
CA SER A 272 5.91 4.33 25.42
C SER A 272 5.56 5.14 26.66
N ARG A 273 4.69 4.61 27.54
CA ARG A 273 4.36 5.23 28.84
C ARG A 273 5.57 5.31 29.78
N ASN A 274 6.37 4.23 29.86
CA ASN A 274 7.54 4.21 30.74
C ASN A 274 8.68 5.09 30.25
N SER A 275 8.87 5.20 28.94
CA SER A 275 9.87 6.12 28.37
C SER A 275 9.52 7.57 28.72
N ALA A 276 8.23 7.94 28.76
CA ALA A 276 7.80 9.25 29.24
C ALA A 276 8.05 9.44 30.75
N ASN A 277 7.86 8.40 31.56
CA ASN A 277 8.06 8.46 33.02
C ASN A 277 9.53 8.55 33.45
N VAL A 278 10.46 7.87 32.75
CA VAL A 278 11.90 7.91 33.04
C VAL A 278 12.50 9.29 32.72
N VAL A 279 12.03 9.96 31.67
CA VAL A 279 12.52 11.31 31.35
C VAL A 279 12.02 12.35 32.37
N ASN A 280 10.82 12.17 32.92
CA ASN A 280 10.30 13.04 33.97
C ASN A 280 11.04 12.91 35.32
N SER A 281 11.75 11.80 35.58
CA SER A 281 12.53 11.60 36.81
C SER A 281 14.01 11.97 36.70
N SER A 282 14.50 12.27 35.49
CA SER A 282 15.92 12.56 35.22
C SER A 282 16.16 14.01 34.77
N SER A 283 15.40 14.98 35.29
CA SER A 283 15.67 16.41 35.10
C SER A 283 16.69 16.92 36.11
N ASN A 284 17.98 16.56 35.97
CA ASN A 284 19.11 17.32 36.52
C ASN A 284 20.45 16.74 36.00
N LEU A 285 20.81 17.07 34.76
CA LEU A 285 22.21 17.18 34.33
C LEU A 285 22.24 17.89 32.97
N ARG A 286 22.55 19.19 33.00
CA ARG A 286 22.85 20.00 31.82
C ARG A 286 24.30 19.77 31.42
N VAL A 287 24.54 19.45 30.15
CA VAL A 287 25.84 19.61 29.49
C VAL A 287 25.63 20.55 28.30
N PRO A 288 26.46 21.59 28.11
CA PRO A 288 26.29 22.57 27.04
C PRO A 288 26.84 22.04 25.71
N ILE A 289 26.16 22.35 24.61
CA ILE A 289 26.68 22.18 23.24
C ILE A 289 26.72 23.57 22.61
N SER A 290 27.88 23.98 22.11
CA SER A 290 28.07 25.25 21.41
C SER A 290 27.71 25.14 19.92
N GLN A 291 27.30 26.28 19.36
CA GLN A 291 27.08 26.54 17.93
C GLN A 291 28.40 26.66 17.14
N THR A 292 28.22 26.69 15.79
CA THR A 292 29.13 26.96 14.65
C THR A 292 29.67 25.68 13.98
N ASP A 293 29.48 25.41 12.68
CA ASP A 293 29.62 26.30 11.50
C ASP A 293 28.63 26.04 10.33
N LEU A 294 28.41 27.11 9.56
CA LEU A 294 27.59 27.26 8.36
C LEU A 294 28.50 27.49 7.13
N MET A 295 28.16 26.88 5.98
CA MET A 295 28.55 27.21 4.58
C MET A 295 30.02 26.97 4.16
N ALA A 296 30.41 26.63 2.92
CA ALA A 296 29.77 26.34 1.63
C ALA A 296 30.82 25.67 0.70
N ALA A 297 30.39 24.96 -0.36
CA ALA A 297 31.08 24.97 -1.66
C ALA A 297 30.17 24.38 -2.75
N ALA A 298 29.74 25.24 -3.67
CA ALA A 298 29.12 24.86 -4.93
C ALA A 298 30.22 24.53 -5.95
N THR A 299 30.06 23.44 -6.69
CA THR A 299 30.67 23.27 -8.02
C THR A 299 29.67 22.60 -8.94
N LEU A 300 29.37 23.32 -10.03
CA LEU A 300 28.58 22.93 -11.18
C LEU A 300 29.04 21.56 -11.72
N ASN A 301 28.11 20.61 -11.80
CA ASN A 301 28.07 19.64 -12.90
C ASN A 301 26.59 19.37 -13.18
N LYS A 302 26.12 19.76 -14.36
CA LYS A 302 24.77 19.43 -14.82
C LYS A 302 24.74 17.95 -15.21
N SER A 303 24.64 17.08 -14.21
CA SER A 303 24.13 15.72 -14.43
C SER A 303 22.61 15.79 -14.38
N VAL A 304 21.96 15.63 -15.54
CA VAL A 304 20.51 15.41 -15.59
C VAL A 304 20.24 14.16 -14.76
N SER A 305 19.47 14.29 -13.68
CA SER A 305 19.17 13.14 -12.83
C SER A 305 18.31 12.15 -13.62
N VAL A 306 18.32 10.87 -13.27
CA VAL A 306 17.42 9.90 -13.90
C VAL A 306 15.96 10.33 -13.75
N ALA A 307 15.60 11.07 -12.69
CA ALA A 307 14.28 11.69 -12.51
C ALA A 307 13.97 12.83 -13.50
N ASP A 308 14.97 13.63 -13.86
CA ASP A 308 14.83 14.61 -14.95
C ASP A 308 14.63 13.89 -16.29
N MET A 309 15.30 12.75 -16.53
CA MET A 309 15.05 11.91 -17.71
C MET A 309 13.65 11.28 -17.70
N PHE A 310 13.12 10.89 -16.53
CA PHE A 310 11.75 10.38 -16.38
C PHE A 310 10.69 11.43 -16.67
N SER A 311 10.93 12.68 -16.27
CA SER A 311 9.99 13.79 -16.51
C SER A 311 10.08 14.33 -17.94
N LEU A 312 11.21 14.13 -18.63
CA LEU A 312 11.44 14.56 -20.01
C LEU A 312 11.18 13.49 -21.08
N GLY A 313 11.01 12.22 -20.71
CA GLY A 313 10.85 11.10 -21.64
C GLY A 313 12.19 10.55 -22.14
N TRP A 314 12.34 9.22 -22.13
CA TRP A 314 13.58 8.50 -22.46
C TRP A 314 13.90 8.50 -23.97
N GLY A 315 14.20 9.67 -24.53
CA GLY A 315 14.74 9.83 -25.87
C GLY A 315 15.80 10.93 -25.88
N VAL A 316 16.75 10.87 -26.82
CA VAL A 316 17.86 11.83 -26.98
C VAL A 316 17.36 13.27 -27.26
N ALA A 317 16.05 13.48 -27.38
CA ALA A 317 15.38 14.75 -27.65
C ALA A 317 14.09 15.01 -26.83
N GLY A 318 13.79 14.22 -25.79
CA GLY A 318 12.59 14.43 -24.96
C GLY A 318 11.26 14.07 -25.63
N GLU A 319 11.26 13.08 -26.53
CA GLU A 319 10.00 12.53 -27.04
C GLU A 319 9.31 11.71 -25.93
N ALA A 320 8.13 12.18 -25.52
CA ALA A 320 7.33 11.56 -24.49
C ALA A 320 6.88 10.17 -24.95
N TRP A 321 7.30 9.12 -24.22
CA TRP A 321 6.69 7.81 -24.34
C TRP A 321 5.25 7.93 -23.84
N GLU A 322 4.29 8.03 -24.76
CA GLU A 322 2.90 7.80 -24.41
C GLU A 322 2.74 6.32 -24.09
N TRP A 323 2.35 6.02 -22.85
CA TRP A 323 1.98 4.67 -22.48
C TRP A 323 0.87 4.19 -23.43
N ARG A 324 1.10 3.06 -24.11
CA ARG A 324 0.12 2.48 -25.05
C ARG A 324 -1.24 2.20 -24.39
N ARG A 325 -1.30 2.16 -23.06
CA ARG A 325 -2.52 2.16 -22.25
C ARG A 325 -2.31 2.90 -20.93
N PRO A 326 -3.37 3.43 -20.31
CA PRO A 326 -3.37 3.82 -18.90
C PRO A 326 -2.80 2.74 -17.96
N LEU A 327 -2.04 3.18 -16.96
CA LEU A 327 -1.54 2.32 -15.88
C LEU A 327 -2.64 2.08 -14.84
N ARG A 328 -2.67 0.88 -14.28
CA ARG A 328 -3.52 0.54 -13.12
C ARG A 328 -2.92 1.13 -11.84
N ALA A 329 -3.72 1.28 -10.78
CA ALA A 329 -3.25 1.87 -9.51
C ALA A 329 -2.01 1.19 -8.92
N TRP A 330 -1.87 -0.13 -9.08
CA TRP A 330 -0.71 -0.86 -8.59
C TRP A 330 0.50 -0.75 -9.53
N GLU A 331 0.28 -0.49 -10.82
CA GLU A 331 1.35 -0.25 -11.80
C GLU A 331 1.97 1.14 -11.61
N GLU A 332 1.15 2.14 -11.30
CA GLU A 332 1.62 3.47 -10.91
C GLU A 332 2.47 3.43 -9.63
N GLU A 333 2.05 2.64 -8.63
CA GLU A 333 2.83 2.45 -7.41
C GLU A 333 4.18 1.79 -7.72
N MET A 334 4.20 0.80 -8.60
CA MET A 334 5.46 0.21 -9.06
C MET A 334 6.35 1.24 -9.77
N LEU A 335 5.77 2.06 -10.65
CA LEU A 335 6.51 3.08 -11.39
C LEU A 335 7.08 4.13 -10.44
N GLY A 336 6.30 4.60 -9.47
CA GLY A 336 6.76 5.53 -8.44
C GLY A 336 7.88 4.92 -7.58
N GLU A 337 7.77 3.64 -7.21
CA GLU A 337 8.85 2.94 -6.49
C GLU A 337 10.13 2.81 -7.33
N CYS A 338 10.00 2.46 -8.62
CA CYS A 338 11.12 2.43 -9.54
C CYS A 338 11.77 3.81 -9.69
N GLN A 339 10.98 4.88 -9.78
CA GLN A 339 11.48 6.26 -9.82
C GLN A 339 12.25 6.62 -8.55
N THR A 340 11.72 6.30 -7.37
CA THR A 340 12.40 6.53 -6.09
C THR A 340 13.69 5.74 -5.95
N LEU A 341 13.73 4.50 -6.43
CA LEU A 341 14.96 3.70 -6.45
C LEU A 341 15.99 4.30 -7.42
N LEU A 342 15.56 4.76 -8.59
CA LEU A 342 16.44 5.34 -9.61
C LEU A 342 16.92 6.75 -9.26
N LEU A 343 16.19 7.50 -8.43
CA LEU A 343 16.65 8.76 -7.82
C LEU A 343 17.93 8.61 -6.99
N THR A 344 18.23 7.40 -6.50
CA THR A 344 19.45 7.11 -5.73
C THR A 344 20.63 6.68 -6.60
N VAL A 345 20.44 6.53 -7.91
CA VAL A 345 21.48 6.15 -8.87
C VAL A 345 21.99 7.41 -9.57
N SER A 346 23.24 7.79 -9.27
CA SER A 346 23.96 8.82 -10.02
C SER A 346 24.68 8.16 -11.19
N LEU A 347 24.30 8.45 -12.43
CA LEU A 347 25.11 8.10 -13.60
C LEU A 347 26.34 9.02 -13.59
N GLN A 348 27.51 8.47 -13.31
CA GLN A 348 28.77 9.20 -13.48
C GLN A 348 29.15 9.21 -14.96
N ASP A 349 29.40 10.39 -15.51
CA ASP A 349 29.68 10.66 -16.93
C ASP A 349 31.10 10.24 -17.36
N HIS A 350 31.67 9.22 -16.72
CA HIS A 350 33.10 8.93 -16.79
C HIS A 350 33.42 7.50 -17.25
N TYR A 351 32.51 6.78 -17.90
CA TYR A 351 32.89 5.66 -18.75
C TYR A 351 31.95 5.54 -19.94
N SER A 352 32.52 5.48 -21.15
CA SER A 352 31.80 5.23 -22.40
C SER A 352 31.42 3.74 -22.52
N ASP A 353 30.65 3.22 -21.58
CA ASP A 353 30.09 1.87 -21.71
C ASP A 353 28.81 1.96 -22.53
N SER A 354 28.96 1.93 -23.84
CA SER A 354 27.84 1.91 -24.78
C SER A 354 27.15 0.54 -24.75
N TRP A 355 26.11 0.39 -23.94
CA TRP A 355 25.23 -0.78 -24.00
C TRP A 355 24.27 -0.61 -25.18
N GLN A 356 24.50 -1.33 -26.28
CA GLN A 356 23.53 -1.40 -27.37
C GLN A 356 22.48 -2.46 -27.09
N TRP A 357 21.26 -2.00 -26.80
CA TRP A 357 20.08 -2.85 -26.67
C TRP A 357 19.52 -3.11 -28.07
N GLN A 358 19.48 -4.36 -28.50
CA GLN A 358 18.74 -4.77 -29.70
C GLN A 358 17.58 -5.68 -29.32
N PRO A 359 16.36 -5.45 -29.86
CA PRO A 359 15.24 -6.34 -29.65
C PRO A 359 15.44 -7.63 -30.46
N ASP A 360 15.67 -8.75 -29.78
CA ASP A 360 15.59 -10.07 -30.38
C ASP A 360 14.13 -10.54 -30.35
N LEU A 361 13.58 -10.82 -31.54
CA LEU A 361 12.16 -11.10 -31.75
C LEU A 361 11.74 -12.51 -31.33
N VAL A 362 12.68 -13.36 -30.87
CA VAL A 362 12.37 -14.76 -30.55
C VAL A 362 12.41 -15.06 -29.04
N ASP A 363 13.38 -14.56 -28.27
CA ASP A 363 13.58 -14.99 -26.87
C ASP A 363 13.49 -13.88 -25.80
N GLY A 364 13.19 -12.64 -26.18
CA GLY A 364 13.20 -11.51 -25.24
C GLY A 364 14.62 -11.06 -24.85
N TYR A 365 14.69 -9.86 -24.26
CA TYR A 365 15.90 -9.03 -24.16
C TYR A 365 17.15 -9.77 -23.64
N THR A 366 18.26 -9.63 -24.37
CA THR A 366 19.60 -10.02 -23.89
C THR A 366 20.55 -8.82 -23.89
N VAL A 367 21.36 -8.75 -22.84
CA VAL A 367 22.44 -7.77 -22.68
C VAL A 367 23.75 -8.48 -23.05
N ARG A 368 24.49 -7.99 -24.05
CA ARG A 368 25.85 -8.46 -24.35
C ARG A 368 26.87 -7.44 -23.85
N GLU A 369 27.86 -7.92 -23.10
CA GLU A 369 29.10 -7.17 -22.85
C GLU A 369 29.95 -7.15 -24.14
N LEU A 370 30.49 -5.97 -24.47
CA LEU A 370 31.50 -5.82 -25.51
C LEU A 370 32.76 -6.58 -25.07
N SER A 371 33.20 -7.54 -25.88
CA SER A 371 34.57 -8.06 -25.77
C SER A 371 35.50 -7.01 -26.39
N ASN A 372 36.52 -6.61 -25.62
CA ASN A 372 37.50 -5.56 -25.91
C ASN A 372 37.93 -5.40 -27.37
#